data_AF-A0A849GUF1-F1
#
_entry.id   AF-A0A849GUF1-F1
#
_cell.length_a   1.000
_cell.length_b   1.000
_cell.length_c   1.000
_cell.angle_alpha   90.00
_cell.angle_beta   90.00
_cell.angle_gamma   90.00
#
_symmetry.space_group_name_H-M   'P 1'
#
loop_
_entity.id
_entity.type
_entity.pdbx_description
1 polymer ?
#
loop_
_entity_poly.entity_id
_entity_poly.type
_entity_poly.pdbx_seq_one_letter_code
_entity_poly.pdbx_strand_id
1 'polypeptide(L)'
;MSLRTHNNRFALVCLIAFGIVFLLLAIKPSHRDDWLLENVIVFLSVPALLLMHWHLPLSRISYGLILAFLCTHEVGSHYTYSEVPYDRWMTSLFGTGLNDMLGWDRNHYDRIVHFLWGLFLTYPIR
;
A
#
# COMPACT_ATOMS: atom_id res chain seq x y z
N MET A 1 -28.51 1.14 -10.85
CA MET A 1 -28.13 -0.27 -10.66
C MET A 1 -26.79 -0.63 -11.32
N SER A 2 -26.52 -0.19 -12.57
CA SER A 2 -25.25 -0.46 -13.29
C SER A 2 -23.97 0.09 -12.62
N LEU A 3 -23.95 1.33 -12.11
CA LEU A 3 -22.75 1.88 -11.46
C LEU A 3 -22.29 1.07 -10.22
N ARG A 4 -23.25 0.53 -9.46
CA ARG A 4 -22.97 -0.29 -8.26
C ARG A 4 -22.31 -1.61 -8.65
N THR A 5 -22.74 -2.25 -9.73
CA THR A 5 -22.13 -3.52 -10.19
C THR A 5 -20.72 -3.31 -10.75
N HIS A 6 -20.48 -2.21 -11.47
CA HIS A 6 -19.14 -1.86 -11.94
C HIS A 6 -18.16 -1.58 -10.78
N ASN A 7 -18.61 -0.86 -9.75
CA ASN A 7 -17.79 -0.61 -8.56
C ASN A 7 -17.47 -1.89 -7.80
N ASN A 8 -18.43 -2.81 -7.67
CA ASN A 8 -18.21 -4.09 -7.00
C ASN A 8 -17.19 -4.96 -7.75
N ARG A 9 -17.28 -5.04 -9.08
CA ARG A 9 -16.28 -5.76 -9.89
C ARG A 9 -14.89 -5.14 -9.73
N PHE A 10 -14.80 -3.82 -9.75
CA PHE A 10 -13.54 -3.12 -9.58
C PHE A 10 -12.95 -3.34 -8.18
N ALA A 11 -13.76 -3.25 -7.12
CA ALA A 11 -13.34 -3.54 -5.75
C ALA A 11 -12.82 -4.98 -5.61
N LEU A 12 -13.50 -5.95 -6.24
CA LEU A 12 -13.05 -7.34 -6.25
C LEU A 12 -11.70 -7.50 -6.98
N VAL A 13 -11.52 -6.83 -8.12
CA VAL A 13 -10.23 -6.82 -8.83
C VAL A 13 -9.13 -6.24 -7.95
N CYS A 14 -9.37 -5.13 -7.26
CA CYS A 14 -8.42 -4.55 -6.32
C CYS A 14 -8.09 -5.52 -5.17
N LEU A 15 -9.09 -6.18 -4.60
CA LEU A 15 -8.89 -7.16 -3.53
C LEU A 15 -8.04 -8.35 -4.00
N ILE A 16 -8.33 -8.91 -5.17
CA ILE A 16 -7.56 -10.02 -5.74
C ILE A 16 -6.14 -9.57 -6.06
N ALA A 17 -5.97 -8.40 -6.68
CA ALA A 17 -4.65 -7.85 -6.99
C ALA A 17 -3.82 -7.64 -5.71
N PHE A 18 -4.43 -7.06 -4.66
CA PHE A 18 -3.78 -6.91 -3.37
C PHE A 18 -3.42 -8.27 -2.76
N GLY A 19 -4.34 -9.24 -2.78
CA GLY A 19 -4.08 -10.58 -2.26
C GLY A 19 -2.90 -11.28 -2.95
N ILE A 20 -2.75 -11.11 -4.26
CA ILE A 20 -1.59 -11.63 -5.00
C ILE A 20 -0.30 -10.94 -4.53
N VAL A 21 -0.28 -9.60 -4.46
CA VAL A 21 0.90 -8.84 -4.00
C VAL A 21 1.27 -9.23 -2.57
N PHE A 22 0.30 -9.26 -1.67
CA PHE A 22 0.45 -9.68 -0.28
C PHE A 22 1.10 -11.07 -0.20
N LEU A 23 0.55 -12.06 -0.93
CA LEU A 23 1.07 -13.42 -0.89
C LEU A 23 2.50 -13.52 -1.45
N LEU A 24 2.82 -12.77 -2.50
CA LEU A 24 4.17 -12.72 -3.06
C LEU A 24 5.18 -12.11 -2.07
N LEU A 25 4.80 -11.01 -1.42
CA LEU A 25 5.65 -10.29 -0.47
C LEU A 25 5.68 -10.94 0.93
N ALA A 26 4.72 -11.81 1.25
CA ALA A 26 4.77 -12.65 2.45
C ALA A 26 5.81 -13.80 2.33
N ILE A 27 6.35 -14.07 1.14
CA ILE A 27 7.38 -15.09 0.95
C ILE A 27 8.72 -14.53 1.45
N LYS A 28 9.22 -15.09 2.56
CA LYS A 28 10.53 -14.76 3.14
C LYS A 28 10.71 -13.23 3.33
N PRO A 29 9.90 -12.56 4.17
CA PRO A 29 10.18 -11.19 4.56
C PRO A 29 11.53 -11.12 5.30
N SER A 30 12.20 -9.97 5.25
CA SER A 30 13.51 -9.73 5.89
C SER A 30 13.49 -10.13 7.37
N HIS A 31 12.47 -9.65 8.10
CA HIS A 31 12.27 -9.91 9.52
C HIS A 31 10.82 -10.34 9.76
N ARG A 32 10.60 -11.61 10.13
CA ARG A 32 9.24 -12.18 10.25
C ARG A 32 8.42 -11.57 11.39
N ASP A 33 9.07 -11.25 12.50
CA ASP A 33 8.38 -10.68 13.67
C ASP A 33 7.92 -9.24 13.38
N ASP A 34 8.79 -8.43 12.76
CA ASP A 34 8.45 -7.08 12.31
C ASP A 34 7.37 -7.12 11.22
N TRP A 35 7.50 -8.03 10.25
CA TRP A 35 6.49 -8.21 9.19
C TRP A 35 5.11 -8.51 9.78
N LEU A 36 5.03 -9.37 10.79
CA LEU A 36 3.76 -9.68 11.45
C LEU A 36 3.21 -8.45 12.17
N LEU A 37 4.06 -7.74 12.93
CA LEU A 37 3.67 -6.55 13.69
C LEU A 37 3.14 -5.44 12.78
N GLU A 38 3.84 -5.15 11.70
CA GLU A 38 3.47 -4.13 10.71
C GLU A 38 2.18 -4.49 9.97
N ASN A 39 1.89 -5.78 9.79
CA ASN A 39 0.68 -6.27 9.11
C ASN A 39 -0.53 -6.47 10.03
N VAL A 40 -0.42 -6.30 11.35
CA VAL A 40 -1.58 -6.36 12.26
C VAL A 40 -2.70 -5.43 11.79
N ILE A 41 -2.35 -4.20 11.40
CA ILE A 41 -3.35 -3.22 10.95
C ILE A 41 -3.95 -3.63 9.60
N VAL A 42 -3.18 -4.24 8.70
CA VAL A 42 -3.69 -4.77 7.41
C VAL A 42 -4.69 -5.89 7.66
N PHE A 43 -4.37 -6.82 8.56
CA PHE A 43 -5.26 -7.92 8.94
C PHE A 43 -6.57 -7.45 9.58
N LEU A 44 -6.59 -6.27 10.20
CA LEU A 44 -7.81 -5.68 10.74
C LEU A 44 -8.56 -4.83 9.70
N SER A 45 -7.83 -4.02 8.94
CA SER A 45 -8.41 -3.04 8.02
C SER A 45 -8.99 -3.65 6.76
N VAL A 46 -8.38 -4.69 6.18
CA VAL A 46 -8.92 -5.34 4.97
C VAL A 46 -10.28 -6.01 5.25
N PRO A 47 -10.46 -6.83 6.30
CA PRO A 47 -11.77 -7.35 6.67
C PRO A 47 -12.77 -6.23 7.01
N ALA A 48 -12.34 -5.18 7.72
CA ALA A 48 -13.21 -4.04 8.02
C ALA A 48 -13.71 -3.36 6.74
N LEU A 49 -12.85 -3.13 5.75
CA LEU A 49 -13.22 -2.58 4.45
C LEU A 49 -14.21 -3.48 3.69
N LEU A 50 -14.03 -4.80 3.76
CA LEU A 50 -14.97 -5.76 3.16
C LEU A 50 -16.35 -5.72 3.84
N LEU A 51 -16.39 -5.60 5.17
CA LEU A 51 -17.64 -5.46 5.93
C LEU A 51 -18.33 -4.13 5.64
N MET A 52 -17.54 -3.04 5.58
CA MET A 52 -18.07 -1.71 5.27
C MET A 52 -18.58 -1.63 3.84
N HIS A 53 -18.00 -2.35 2.88
CA HIS A 53 -18.44 -2.34 1.47
C HIS A 53 -19.93 -2.65 1.29
N TRP A 54 -20.51 -3.50 2.15
CA TRP A 54 -21.93 -3.85 2.09
C TRP A 54 -22.86 -2.67 2.38
N HIS A 55 -22.43 -1.75 3.24
CA HIS A 55 -23.21 -0.59 3.68
C HIS A 55 -22.76 0.72 3.01
N LEU A 56 -21.46 0.87 2.76
CA LEU A 56 -20.80 2.09 2.31
C LEU A 56 -19.82 1.75 1.16
N PRO A 57 -20.32 1.49 -0.06
CA PRO A 57 -19.46 1.22 -1.19
C PRO A 57 -18.70 2.49 -1.61
N LEU A 58 -17.37 2.43 -1.62
CA LEU A 58 -16.50 3.51 -2.04
C LEU A 58 -16.48 3.71 -3.57
N SER A 59 -15.91 4.83 -4.01
CA SER A 59 -15.67 5.11 -5.44
C SER A 59 -14.55 4.23 -6.00
N ARG A 60 -14.48 4.09 -7.33
CA ARG A 60 -13.37 3.36 -8.00
C ARG A 60 -12.01 4.00 -7.71
N ILE A 61 -11.96 5.33 -7.67
CA ILE A 61 -10.73 6.06 -7.33
C ILE A 61 -10.29 5.68 -5.92
N SER A 62 -11.22 5.65 -4.96
CA SER A 62 -10.95 5.28 -3.58
C SER A 62 -10.37 3.86 -3.47
N TYR A 63 -10.95 2.86 -4.15
CA TYR A 63 -10.39 1.50 -4.16
C TYR A 63 -8.99 1.46 -4.79
N GLY A 64 -8.75 2.22 -5.86
CA GLY A 64 -7.44 2.32 -6.49
C GLY A 64 -6.38 2.94 -5.58
N LEU A 65 -6.73 4.02 -4.86
CA LEU A 65 -5.84 4.68 -3.90
C LEU A 65 -5.54 3.77 -2.70
N ILE A 66 -6.56 3.08 -2.16
CA ILE A 66 -6.38 2.10 -1.08
C ILE A 66 -5.45 0.96 -1.54
N LEU A 67 -5.66 0.42 -2.74
CA LEU A 67 -4.79 -0.61 -3.32
C LEU A 67 -3.35 -0.10 -3.43
N ALA A 68 -3.13 1.08 -3.98
CA ALA A 68 -1.79 1.66 -4.12
C ALA A 68 -1.10 1.85 -2.76
N PHE A 69 -1.84 2.34 -1.77
CA PHE A 69 -1.35 2.48 -0.40
C PHE A 69 -0.96 1.13 0.20
N LEU A 70 -1.85 0.13 0.15
CA LEU A 70 -1.60 -1.19 0.71
C LEU A 70 -0.41 -1.89 0.02
N CYS A 71 -0.28 -1.78 -1.31
CA CYS A 71 0.90 -2.32 -2.00
C CYS A 71 2.20 -1.64 -1.55
N THR A 72 2.17 -0.32 -1.30
CA THR A 72 3.35 0.40 -0.79
C THR A 72 3.68 -0.05 0.63
N HIS A 73 2.67 -0.19 1.49
CA HIS A 73 2.83 -0.73 2.85
C HIS A 73 3.45 -2.15 2.84
N GLU A 74 2.98 -3.05 1.98
CA GLU A 74 3.53 -4.41 1.88
C GLU A 74 4.98 -4.44 1.43
N VAL A 75 5.38 -3.53 0.52
CA VAL A 75 6.80 -3.41 0.17
C VAL A 75 7.60 -2.97 1.39
N GLY A 76 7.11 -1.98 2.15
CA GLY A 76 7.67 -1.59 3.44
C GLY A 76 7.84 -2.78 4.37
N SER A 77 6.79 -3.59 4.50
CA SER A 77 6.77 -4.67 5.47
C SER A 77 7.59 -5.89 5.07
N HIS A 78 7.67 -6.19 3.78
CA HIS A 78 8.53 -7.25 3.28
C HIS A 78 10.00 -7.00 3.61
N TYR A 79 10.48 -5.77 3.38
CA TYR A 79 11.87 -5.43 3.62
C TYR A 79 12.16 -5.00 5.06
N THR A 80 11.14 -4.61 5.84
CA THR A 80 11.24 -3.62 6.93
C THR A 80 11.43 -2.21 6.36
N TYR A 81 10.66 -1.25 6.88
CA TYR A 81 10.58 0.11 6.34
C TYR A 81 11.94 0.80 6.14
N SER A 82 12.86 0.61 7.08
CA SER A 82 14.21 1.20 7.03
C SER A 82 15.13 0.59 5.96
N GLU A 83 14.78 -0.58 5.42
CA GLU A 83 15.63 -1.34 4.51
C GLU A 83 15.12 -1.33 3.06
N VAL A 84 13.95 -0.74 2.80
CA VAL A 84 13.40 -0.64 1.44
C VAL A 84 14.39 0.10 0.53
N PRO A 85 14.90 -0.53 -0.54
CA PRO A 85 15.93 0.07 -1.38
C PRO A 85 15.35 1.04 -2.43
N TYR A 86 14.43 1.92 -2.02
CA TYR A 86 13.73 2.84 -2.93
C TYR A 86 14.70 3.75 -3.68
N ASP A 87 15.77 4.19 -3.01
CA ASP A 87 16.74 5.09 -3.60
C ASP A 87 17.51 4.41 -4.74
N ARG A 88 17.92 3.15 -4.53
CA ARG A 88 18.56 2.33 -5.58
C ARG A 88 17.61 2.07 -6.76
N TRP A 89 16.32 1.85 -6.50
CA TRP A 89 15.33 1.73 -7.57
C TRP A 89 15.19 3.03 -8.37
N MET A 90 15.14 4.18 -7.70
CA MET A 90 15.09 5.49 -8.34
C MET A 90 16.34 5.75 -9.19
N THR A 91 17.53 5.47 -8.66
CA THR A 91 18.79 5.60 -9.41
C THR A 91 18.80 4.69 -10.63
N SER A 92 18.31 3.45 -10.51
CA SER A 92 18.23 2.52 -11.65
C SER A 92 17.24 2.98 -12.73
N LEU A 93 16.17 3.69 -12.36
CA LEU A 93 15.12 4.11 -13.29
C LEU A 93 15.38 5.48 -13.93
N PHE A 94 15.98 6.40 -13.16
CA PHE A 94 16.09 7.82 -13.52
C PHE A 94 17.54 8.32 -13.54
N GLY A 95 18.52 7.48 -13.20
CA GLY A 95 19.94 7.83 -13.15
C GLY A 95 20.36 8.61 -11.89
N THR A 96 19.43 8.96 -11.01
CA THR A 96 19.69 9.66 -9.74
C THR A 96 18.73 9.20 -8.65
N GLY A 97 19.22 9.16 -7.41
CA GLY A 97 18.45 8.77 -6.24
C GLY A 97 17.55 9.90 -5.74
N LEU A 98 16.46 9.54 -5.08
CA LEU A 98 15.62 10.50 -4.36
C LEU A 98 16.41 11.20 -3.25
N ASN A 99 17.35 10.48 -2.63
CA ASN A 99 18.23 11.00 -1.61
C ASN A 99 19.18 12.05 -2.17
N ASP A 100 19.79 11.81 -3.32
CA ASP A 100 20.68 12.77 -3.98
C ASP A 100 19.93 14.05 -4.35
N MET A 101 18.72 13.90 -4.90
CA MET A 101 17.87 15.03 -5.31
C MET A 101 17.44 15.90 -4.13
N LEU A 102 17.23 15.30 -2.95
CA LEU A 102 16.71 15.99 -1.76
C LEU A 102 17.76 16.24 -0.68
N GLY A 103 19.01 15.80 -0.89
CA GLY A 103 20.10 15.91 0.07
C GLY A 103 19.88 15.09 1.35
N TRP A 104 19.33 13.88 1.23
CA TRP A 104 19.08 13.00 2.38
C TRP A 104 20.22 12.02 2.63
N ASP A 105 20.69 11.97 3.88
CA ASP A 105 21.76 11.05 4.27
C ASP A 105 21.27 9.63 4.64
N ARG A 106 19.96 9.41 4.70
CA ARG A 106 19.36 8.14 5.16
C ARG A 106 18.07 7.78 4.42
N ASN A 107 17.63 6.54 4.61
CA ASN A 107 16.35 6.03 4.16
C ASN A 107 15.18 6.78 4.86
N HIS A 108 14.24 7.29 4.06
CA HIS A 108 13.03 7.98 4.53
C HIS A 108 11.73 7.34 4.01
N TYR A 109 11.76 6.03 3.76
CA TYR A 109 10.60 5.30 3.23
C TYR A 109 9.38 5.40 4.16
N ASP A 110 9.59 5.37 5.47
CA ASP A 110 8.55 5.64 6.48
C ASP A 110 7.81 6.94 6.20
N ARG A 111 8.54 8.04 5.98
CA ARG A 111 7.94 9.35 5.74
C ARG A 111 7.16 9.39 4.44
N ILE A 112 7.67 8.72 3.41
CA ILE A 112 6.98 8.58 2.12
C ILE A 112 5.65 7.86 2.34
N VAL A 113 5.65 6.72 3.03
CA VAL A 113 4.41 5.96 3.29
C VAL A 113 3.43 6.76 4.15
N HIS A 114 3.89 7.46 5.19
CA HIS A 114 3.02 8.32 6.02
C HIS A 114 2.41 9.47 5.21
N PHE A 115 3.17 10.08 4.30
CA PHE A 115 2.64 11.06 3.36
C PHE A 115 1.58 10.44 2.45
N LEU A 116 1.84 9.26 1.89
CA LEU A 116 0.89 8.54 1.05
C LEU A 116 -0.35 8.10 1.82
N TRP A 117 -0.25 7.77 3.10
CA TRP A 117 -1.41 7.51 3.97
C TRP A 117 -2.35 8.73 3.97
N GLY A 118 -1.80 9.92 4.24
CA GLY A 118 -2.56 11.16 4.19
C GLY A 118 -3.13 11.43 2.79
N LEU A 119 -2.35 11.26 1.74
CA LEU A 119 -2.79 11.56 0.37
C LEU A 119 -3.84 10.57 -0.16
N PHE A 120 -3.64 9.27 0.06
CA PHE A 120 -4.43 8.20 -0.54
C PHE A 120 -5.65 7.81 0.29
N LEU A 121 -5.62 8.01 1.61
CA LEU A 121 -6.72 7.61 2.49
C LEU A 121 -7.61 8.78 2.97
N THR A 122 -7.22 10.04 2.77
CA THR A 122 -8.13 11.18 3.03
C THR A 122 -9.18 11.37 1.94
N TYR A 123 -8.86 11.10 0.67
CA TYR A 123 -9.83 11.22 -0.43
C TYR A 123 -11.00 10.22 -0.35
N PRO A 124 -10.80 8.93 0.02
CA PRO A 124 -11.87 7.95 0.21
C PRO A 124 -12.94 8.29 1.25
N ILE A 125 -12.71 9.23 2.18
CA ILE A 125 -13.61 9.53 3.31
C ILE A 125 -14.49 10.76 2.98
N ARG A 126 -15.19 10.74 1.84
CA ARG A 126 -16.19 11.77 1.48
C ARG A 126 -17.56 11.17 1.26
#